data_AF-A0A846RUR1-F1
#
_entry.id   AF-A0A846RUR1-F1
#
_cell.length_a   1.000
_cell.length_b   1.000
_cell.length_c   1.000
_cell.angle_alpha   90.00
_cell.angle_beta   90.00
_cell.angle_gamma   90.00
#
_symmetry.space_group_name_H-M   'P 1'
#
loop_
_entity.id
_entity.type
_entity.pdbx_description
1 polymer ?
#
loop_
_entity_poly.entity_id
_entity_poly.type
_entity_poly.pdbx_seq_one_letter_code
_entity_poly.pdbx_strand_id
1 'polypeptide(L)'
;MRIVAAIRRFGCRFVALALLTVITLSSCGTQSADQTGEPSTSVEVDVLSGGDNPAWILIDDEAAELRSLIDDAQKRGAGAPAQSGLGFRGFIVHNLGFESGAEYDSLRIDQAGIFLERGGAVVEVYEDQDHEAFRWLRERAKSQVPETIYLDIPSTEP
;
A
#
# COMPACT_ATOMS: atom_id res chain seq x y z
N MET A 1 31.53 -13.85 -77.06
CA MET A 1 31.67 -12.50 -77.65
C MET A 1 30.43 -11.71 -77.22
N ARG A 2 30.60 -10.58 -76.50
CA ARG A 2 29.57 -9.67 -75.90
C ARG A 2 28.83 -10.29 -74.68
N ILE A 3 29.12 -9.98 -73.40
CA ILE A 3 29.11 -8.71 -72.64
C ILE A 3 27.84 -7.88 -72.92
N VAL A 4 26.96 -7.74 -71.91
CA VAL A 4 26.51 -6.48 -71.30
C VAL A 4 25.31 -6.78 -70.36
N ALA A 5 25.41 -6.22 -69.15
CA ALA A 5 24.47 -6.30 -68.04
C ALA A 5 23.22 -5.41 -68.22
N ALA A 6 22.16 -5.72 -67.45
CA ALA A 6 21.13 -4.72 -67.10
C ALA A 6 20.60 -4.98 -65.67
N ILE A 7 21.26 -4.35 -64.71
CA ILE A 7 20.77 -4.02 -63.37
C ILE A 7 19.96 -2.72 -63.48
N ARG A 8 18.79 -2.60 -62.82
CA ARG A 8 18.12 -1.38 -62.27
C ARG A 8 16.59 -1.58 -62.24
N ARG A 9 15.80 -1.27 -61.19
CA ARG A 9 15.94 -0.33 -60.07
C ARG A 9 15.06 -0.79 -58.89
N PHE A 10 15.65 -0.83 -57.70
CA PHE A 10 14.97 -0.69 -56.41
C PHE A 10 14.22 0.66 -56.37
N GLY A 11 12.91 0.62 -56.10
CA GLY A 11 12.11 1.80 -55.80
C GLY A 11 12.18 2.12 -54.31
N CYS A 12 13.04 3.07 -53.97
CA CYS A 12 13.19 3.66 -52.64
C CYS A 12 12.54 5.06 -52.67
N ARG A 13 11.58 5.34 -51.77
CA ARG A 13 11.19 6.67 -51.20
C ARG A 13 9.84 6.53 -50.48
N PHE A 14 9.79 6.34 -49.16
CA PHE A 14 9.88 7.36 -48.09
C PHE A 14 8.88 8.54 -48.24
N VAL A 15 8.10 8.74 -47.16
CA VAL A 15 7.67 10.05 -46.57
C VAL A 15 6.25 10.55 -46.91
N ALA A 16 5.34 10.29 -45.95
CA ALA A 16 4.64 11.29 -45.12
C ALA A 16 3.23 11.81 -45.46
N LEU A 17 2.47 11.96 -44.35
CA LEU A 17 1.38 12.92 -44.07
C LEU A 17 0.10 12.79 -44.93
N ALA A 18 -1.14 12.98 -44.47
CA ALA A 18 -1.77 13.33 -43.20
C ALA A 18 -3.29 13.36 -43.43
N LEU A 19 -4.08 13.39 -42.34
CA LEU A 19 -5.45 13.97 -42.25
C LEU A 19 -6.56 13.18 -43.01
N LEU A 20 -7.79 12.95 -42.54
CA LEU A 20 -8.60 13.57 -41.50
C LEU A 20 -9.93 12.78 -41.46
N THR A 21 -10.23 12.04 -40.39
CA THR A 21 -11.63 11.70 -40.06
C THR A 21 -11.78 11.64 -38.54
N VAL A 22 -12.10 12.82 -38.03
CA VAL A 22 -12.49 13.17 -36.66
C VAL A 22 -13.95 12.78 -36.47
N ILE A 23 -14.24 11.82 -35.56
CA ILE A 23 -15.53 11.62 -34.87
C ILE A 23 -15.21 10.96 -33.51
N THR A 24 -14.87 11.68 -32.43
CA THR A 24 -15.73 12.31 -31.40
C THR A 24 -16.91 11.47 -30.90
N LEU A 25 -16.68 10.71 -29.83
CA LEU A 25 -17.58 10.47 -28.70
C LEU A 25 -16.68 10.29 -27.46
N SER A 26 -16.26 11.36 -26.78
CA SER A 26 -16.97 11.96 -25.63
C SER A 26 -17.42 10.94 -24.59
N SER A 27 -16.45 10.43 -23.82
CA SER A 27 -16.65 10.18 -22.39
C SER A 27 -15.46 10.79 -21.64
N CYS A 28 -15.47 12.13 -21.55
CA CYS A 28 -14.81 12.77 -20.41
C CYS A 28 -15.67 12.40 -19.21
N GLY A 29 -15.35 11.26 -18.59
CA GLY A 29 -15.76 11.01 -17.22
C GLY A 29 -15.18 12.13 -16.37
N THR A 30 -16.06 12.99 -15.87
CA THR A 30 -15.78 14.02 -14.89
C THR A 30 -15.17 13.38 -13.65
N GLN A 31 -13.83 13.30 -13.58
CA GLN A 31 -13.13 13.13 -12.32
C GLN A 31 -13.11 14.48 -11.63
N SER A 32 -14.22 14.81 -10.98
CA SER A 32 -14.22 15.74 -9.87
C SER A 32 -13.89 14.94 -8.61
N ALA A 33 -12.62 14.56 -8.46
CA ALA A 33 -12.06 14.34 -7.15
C ALA A 33 -11.71 15.73 -6.62
N ASP A 34 -12.66 16.34 -5.91
CA ASP A 34 -12.42 17.52 -5.11
C ASP A 34 -11.46 17.10 -3.98
N GLN A 35 -10.16 17.20 -4.25
CA GLN A 35 -9.08 16.93 -3.30
C GLN A 35 -8.96 18.10 -2.32
N THR A 36 -9.94 18.24 -1.43
CA THR A 36 -9.65 18.75 -0.09
C THR A 36 -8.83 17.67 0.62
N GLY A 37 -7.51 17.77 0.45
CA GLY A 37 -6.53 16.71 0.71
C GLY A 37 -6.41 16.37 2.19
N GLU A 38 -7.26 15.49 2.67
CA GLU A 38 -6.95 14.70 3.85
C GLU A 38 -5.80 13.74 3.52
N PRO A 39 -4.82 13.58 4.43
CA PRO A 39 -3.71 12.67 4.21
C PRO A 39 -4.24 11.25 4.10
N SER A 40 -3.97 10.59 2.97
CA SER A 40 -4.36 9.20 2.75
C SER A 40 -3.69 8.27 3.78
N THR A 41 -4.47 7.40 4.40
CA THR A 41 -3.96 6.37 5.32
C THR A 41 -3.12 5.35 4.54
N SER A 42 -1.86 5.14 4.95
CA SER A 42 -0.95 4.18 4.31
C SER A 42 -0.54 3.09 5.30
N VAL A 43 -0.42 1.86 4.81
CA VAL A 43 0.08 0.71 5.56
C VAL A 43 1.41 0.27 4.95
N GLU A 44 2.39 0.02 5.79
CA GLU A 44 3.70 -0.53 5.46
C GLU A 44 3.89 -1.87 6.17
N VAL A 45 4.43 -2.88 5.47
CA VAL A 45 4.88 -4.12 6.10
C VAL A 45 6.31 -3.94 6.59
N ASP A 46 6.48 -3.86 7.90
CA ASP A 46 7.80 -3.71 8.50
C ASP A 46 8.54 -5.04 8.48
N VAL A 47 9.42 -5.24 7.49
CA VAL A 47 10.15 -6.50 7.27
C VAL A 47 11.64 -6.26 7.07
N LEU A 48 12.50 -6.93 7.84
CA LEU A 48 13.95 -6.82 7.63
C LEU A 48 14.41 -7.72 6.48
N SER A 49 14.21 -7.27 5.24
CA SER A 49 14.55 -8.01 4.02
C SER A 49 15.81 -7.51 3.28
N GLY A 50 16.30 -6.31 3.63
CA GLY A 50 17.42 -5.63 2.95
C GLY A 50 17.00 -4.77 1.74
N GLY A 51 15.70 -4.72 1.41
CA GLY A 51 15.11 -3.77 0.47
C GLY A 51 14.12 -2.82 1.15
N ASP A 52 13.43 -2.02 0.35
CA ASP A 52 12.34 -1.15 0.83
C ASP A 52 11.14 -1.99 1.30
N ASN A 53 10.47 -1.52 2.35
CA ASN A 53 9.27 -2.16 2.88
C ASN A 53 8.09 -1.97 1.93
N PRO A 54 7.34 -3.04 1.58
CA PRO A 54 6.13 -2.91 0.79
C PRO A 54 5.09 -2.05 1.52
N ALA A 55 4.43 -1.18 0.79
CA ALA A 55 3.38 -0.32 1.33
C ALA A 55 2.21 -0.17 0.35
N TRP A 56 1.01 0.06 0.89
CA TRP A 56 -0.19 0.37 0.12
C TRP A 56 -1.04 1.42 0.83
N ILE A 57 -1.97 2.02 0.09
CA ILE A 57 -2.93 3.00 0.60
C ILE A 57 -4.24 2.29 0.89
N LEU A 58 -4.84 2.56 2.06
CA LEU A 58 -6.20 2.15 2.36
C LEU A 58 -7.17 3.15 1.75
N ILE A 59 -8.25 2.66 1.14
CA ILE A 59 -9.37 3.53 0.78
C ILE A 59 -10.13 3.94 2.05
N ASP A 60 -10.94 5.00 1.96
CA ASP A 60 -11.62 5.59 3.12
C ASP A 60 -12.44 4.58 3.94
N ASP A 61 -13.17 3.69 3.26
CA ASP A 61 -13.95 2.62 3.91
C ASP A 61 -13.06 1.63 4.67
N GLU A 62 -11.89 1.29 4.12
CA GLU A 62 -10.93 0.39 4.76
C GLU A 62 -10.25 1.06 5.95
N ALA A 63 -9.89 2.34 5.83
CA ALA A 63 -9.34 3.12 6.93
C ALA A 63 -10.36 3.26 8.08
N ALA A 64 -11.64 3.48 7.75
CA ALA A 64 -12.71 3.53 8.74
C ALA A 64 -12.93 2.18 9.43
N GLU A 65 -12.89 1.07 8.69
CA GLU A 65 -13.01 -0.27 9.25
C GLU A 65 -11.84 -0.60 10.19
N LEU A 66 -10.60 -0.32 9.77
CA LEU A 66 -9.42 -0.51 10.61
C LEU A 66 -9.49 0.35 11.88
N ARG A 67 -9.96 1.59 11.78
CA ARG A 67 -10.17 2.47 12.94
C ARG A 67 -11.17 1.85 13.91
N SER A 68 -12.29 1.31 13.42
CA SER A 68 -13.27 0.63 14.26
C SER A 68 -12.67 -0.55 15.03
N LEU A 69 -11.84 -1.37 14.36
CA LEU A 69 -11.16 -2.51 15.02
C LEU A 69 -10.22 -2.05 16.15
N ILE A 70 -9.57 -0.90 15.98
CA ILE A 70 -8.67 -0.33 16.98
C ILE A 70 -9.46 0.34 18.11
N ASP A 71 -10.57 1.01 17.81
CA ASP A 71 -11.43 1.64 18.82
C ASP A 71 -12.11 0.60 19.74
N ASP A 72 -12.41 -0.59 19.21
CA ASP A 72 -12.93 -1.73 19.98
C ASP A 72 -11.86 -2.46 20.79
N ALA A 73 -10.57 -2.19 20.53
CA ALA A 73 -9.45 -2.81 21.23
C ALA A 73 -9.36 -2.35 22.70
N GLN A 74 -8.95 -3.26 23.60
CA GLN A 74 -8.86 -2.94 25.02
C GLN A 74 -7.52 -2.28 25.35
N LYS A 75 -7.54 -1.09 25.95
CA LYS A 75 -6.30 -0.42 26.42
C LYS A 75 -5.62 -1.27 27.51
N ARG A 76 -4.39 -1.72 27.22
CA ARG A 76 -3.61 -2.63 28.08
C ARG A 76 -2.66 -1.89 29.04
N GLY A 77 -2.39 -0.61 28.78
CA GLY A 77 -1.49 0.23 29.59
C GLY A 77 -0.11 0.39 28.94
N ALA A 78 0.97 0.29 29.73
CA ALA A 78 2.33 0.39 29.23
C ALA A 78 2.87 -0.99 28.81
N GLY A 79 3.44 -1.07 27.62
CA GLY A 79 4.11 -2.24 27.07
C GLY A 79 5.07 -1.80 25.96
N ALA A 80 6.08 -2.61 25.69
CA ALA A 80 6.96 -2.38 24.53
C ALA A 80 6.59 -3.38 23.43
N PRO A 81 6.63 -2.98 22.15
CA PRO A 81 6.50 -3.91 21.05
C PRO A 81 7.57 -4.99 21.15
N ALA A 82 7.22 -6.20 20.75
CA ALA A 82 8.17 -7.30 20.74
C ALA A 82 9.28 -6.97 19.71
N GLN A 83 10.46 -6.60 20.20
CA GLN A 83 11.63 -6.45 19.34
C GLN A 83 12.19 -7.84 19.04
N SER A 84 11.69 -8.49 17.99
CA SER A 84 12.14 -9.82 17.63
C SER A 84 12.68 -9.88 16.19
N GLY A 85 13.99 -10.09 16.09
CA GLY A 85 14.63 -10.86 15.02
C GLY A 85 14.69 -10.24 13.61
N LEU A 86 15.24 -11.05 12.70
CA LEU A 86 15.13 -10.85 11.25
C LEU A 86 13.71 -11.23 10.81
N GLY A 87 13.20 -10.64 9.72
CA GLY A 87 11.87 -10.96 9.16
C GLY A 87 10.78 -9.93 9.49
N PHE A 88 9.53 -10.38 9.49
CA PHE A 88 8.34 -9.57 9.75
C PHE A 88 8.30 -9.07 11.20
N ARG A 89 8.04 -7.78 11.38
CA ARG A 89 7.98 -7.09 12.69
C ARG A 89 6.63 -6.46 13.00
N GLY A 90 5.70 -6.50 12.05
CA GLY A 90 4.38 -5.87 12.18
C GLY A 90 4.00 -5.07 10.94
N PHE A 91 2.81 -4.51 11.02
CA PHE A 91 2.32 -3.50 10.10
C PHE A 91 2.50 -2.13 10.74
N ILE A 92 2.98 -1.16 9.99
CA ILE A 92 3.00 0.24 10.40
C ILE A 92 1.91 0.97 9.63
N VAL A 93 1.01 1.64 10.32
CA VAL A 93 -0.07 2.42 9.72
C VAL A 93 0.16 3.89 10.02
N HIS A 94 0.17 4.69 8.96
CA HIS A 94 0.37 6.13 9.02
C HIS A 94 -0.93 6.85 8.68
N ASN A 95 -1.15 8.01 9.31
CA ASN A 95 -2.29 8.88 9.02
C ASN A 95 -3.65 8.17 9.13
N LEU A 96 -3.84 7.30 10.13
CA LEU A 96 -5.15 6.66 10.33
C LEU A 96 -6.20 7.65 10.87
N GLY A 97 -5.81 8.84 11.33
CA GLY A 97 -6.72 9.91 11.76
C GLY A 97 -7.61 9.47 12.93
N PHE A 98 -7.11 9.62 14.16
CA PHE A 98 -7.90 9.33 15.37
C PHE A 98 -8.65 10.59 15.83
N GLU A 99 -9.91 10.45 16.25
CA GLU A 99 -10.72 11.59 16.73
C GLU A 99 -10.29 12.07 18.12
N SER A 100 -9.63 11.21 18.89
CA SER A 100 -8.96 11.59 20.13
C SER A 100 -7.85 12.57 19.76
N GLY A 101 -7.96 13.86 20.12
CA GLY A 101 -7.01 14.94 19.80
C GLY A 101 -5.55 14.73 20.24
N ALA A 102 -5.18 13.51 20.61
CA ALA A 102 -3.85 12.96 20.57
C ALA A 102 -3.42 12.73 19.10
N GLU A 103 -2.57 13.61 18.59
CA GLU A 103 -1.88 13.42 17.32
C GLU A 103 -0.89 12.25 17.48
N TYR A 104 -1.10 11.15 16.76
CA TYR A 104 -0.15 10.04 16.67
C TYR A 104 0.46 10.06 15.26
N ASP A 105 1.77 9.83 15.16
CA ASP A 105 2.46 9.84 13.86
C ASP A 105 2.22 8.54 13.10
N SER A 106 2.19 7.43 13.85
CA SER A 106 1.99 6.09 13.35
C SER A 106 1.41 5.20 14.44
N LEU A 107 0.93 4.05 14.02
CA LEU A 107 0.66 2.92 14.89
C LEU A 107 1.34 1.67 14.31
N ARG A 108 1.73 0.76 15.19
CA ARG A 108 2.26 -0.55 14.83
C ARG A 108 1.29 -1.63 15.28
N ILE A 109 0.98 -2.58 14.40
CA ILE A 109 0.17 -3.76 14.72
C ILE A 109 1.01 -5.01 14.49
N ASP A 110 1.22 -5.80 15.53
CA ASP A 110 1.94 -7.07 15.47
C ASP A 110 1.20 -8.16 16.25
N GLN A 111 1.81 -9.34 16.43
CA GLN A 111 1.20 -10.45 17.15
C GLN A 111 1.00 -10.19 18.66
N ALA A 112 1.69 -9.21 19.24
CA ALA A 112 1.58 -8.85 20.64
C ALA A 112 0.50 -7.78 20.90
N GLY A 113 0.10 -7.01 19.88
CA GLY A 113 -1.00 -6.07 19.97
C GLY A 113 -0.84 -4.84 19.08
N ILE A 114 -1.49 -3.76 19.50
CA ILE A 114 -1.52 -2.47 18.79
C ILE A 114 -0.77 -1.43 19.63
N PHE A 115 0.21 -0.77 19.03
CA PHE A 115 1.10 0.20 19.67
C PHE A 115 0.96 1.55 18.97
N LEU A 116 0.52 2.58 19.69
CA LEU A 116 0.41 3.92 19.14
C LEU A 116 1.72 4.67 19.39
N GLU A 117 2.29 5.25 18.35
CA GLU A 117 3.61 5.88 18.36
C GLU A 117 3.50 7.41 18.14
N ARG A 118 4.28 8.16 18.90
CA ARG A 118 4.45 9.62 18.77
C ARG A 118 5.91 9.98 18.98
N GLY A 119 6.50 10.72 18.04
CA GLY A 119 7.91 11.09 18.04
C GLY A 119 8.85 9.88 18.06
N GLY A 120 8.42 8.75 17.49
CA GLY A 120 9.16 7.48 17.52
C GLY A 120 9.13 6.74 18.87
N ALA A 121 8.31 7.17 19.82
CA ALA A 121 8.10 6.50 21.10
C ALA A 121 6.68 5.93 21.19
N VAL A 122 6.56 4.73 21.74
CA VAL A 122 5.26 4.11 22.05
C VAL A 122 4.63 4.84 23.23
N VAL A 123 3.46 5.44 23.01
CA VAL A 123 2.74 6.22 24.02
C VAL A 123 1.56 5.46 24.59
N GLU A 124 0.93 4.58 23.82
CA GLU A 124 -0.20 3.77 24.25
C GLU A 124 -0.14 2.36 23.66
N VAL A 125 -0.65 1.38 24.41
CA VAL A 125 -0.72 -0.01 24.00
C VAL A 125 -2.12 -0.54 24.20
N TYR A 126 -2.63 -1.20 23.17
CA TYR A 126 -3.93 -1.84 23.12
C TYR A 126 -3.75 -3.33 22.84
N GLU A 127 -4.62 -4.12 23.43
CA GLU A 127 -4.76 -5.54 23.16
C GLU A 127 -5.65 -5.74 21.93
N ASP A 128 -5.07 -6.33 20.89
CA ASP A 128 -5.79 -6.75 19.69
C ASP A 128 -6.56 -8.04 20.01
N GLN A 129 -7.79 -7.89 20.52
CA GLN A 129 -8.64 -9.01 20.92
C GLN A 129 -8.82 -9.96 19.73
N ASP A 130 -8.57 -11.26 19.95
CA ASP A 130 -8.61 -12.30 18.93
C ASP A 130 -7.80 -11.99 17.65
N HIS A 131 -6.78 -11.13 17.77
CA HIS A 131 -5.96 -10.65 16.67
C HIS A 131 -6.77 -10.12 15.47
N GLU A 132 -7.90 -9.45 15.72
CA GLU A 132 -8.80 -9.02 14.66
C GLU A 132 -8.15 -7.99 13.72
N ALA A 133 -7.52 -6.93 14.27
CA ALA A 133 -6.85 -5.91 13.46
C ALA A 133 -5.67 -6.52 12.68
N PHE A 134 -4.88 -7.38 13.33
CA PHE A 134 -3.78 -8.09 12.69
C PHE A 134 -4.26 -9.00 11.55
N ARG A 135 -5.30 -9.81 11.77
CA ARG A 135 -5.89 -10.69 10.74
C ARG A 135 -6.42 -9.90 9.56
N TRP A 136 -7.10 -8.80 9.85
CA TRP A 136 -7.68 -7.93 8.85
C TRP A 136 -6.61 -7.33 7.92
N LEU A 137 -5.49 -6.87 8.48
CA LEU A 137 -4.36 -6.36 7.71
C LEU A 137 -3.65 -7.46 6.93
N ARG A 138 -3.46 -8.63 7.55
CA ARG A 138 -2.83 -9.78 6.89
C ARG A 138 -3.62 -10.24 5.66
N GLU A 139 -4.94 -10.34 5.74
CA GLU A 139 -5.74 -10.77 4.58
C GLU A 139 -5.59 -9.81 3.39
N ARG A 140 -5.53 -8.51 3.66
CA ARG A 140 -5.28 -7.48 2.62
C ARG A 140 -3.87 -7.54 2.08
N ALA A 141 -2.87 -7.79 2.93
CA ALA A 141 -1.48 -7.91 2.51
C ALA A 141 -1.31 -8.96 1.39
N LYS A 142 -2.12 -10.02 1.38
CA LYS A 142 -2.08 -11.09 0.37
C LYS A 142 -2.09 -10.62 -1.09
N SER A 143 -2.81 -9.54 -1.40
CA SER A 143 -2.86 -8.96 -2.75
C SER A 143 -1.96 -7.73 -2.91
N GLN A 144 -1.46 -7.17 -1.81
CA GLN A 144 -0.71 -5.91 -1.78
C GLN A 144 0.80 -6.11 -1.71
N VAL A 145 1.27 -7.28 -1.29
CA VAL A 145 2.71 -7.55 -1.11
C VAL A 145 3.17 -8.76 -1.91
N PRO A 146 4.47 -8.82 -2.30
CA PRO A 146 5.03 -10.01 -2.93
C PRO A 146 4.79 -11.28 -2.10
N GLU A 147 4.49 -12.39 -2.76
CA GLU A 147 4.21 -13.68 -2.11
C GLU A 147 5.32 -14.07 -1.12
N THR A 148 6.58 -13.82 -1.47
CA THR A 148 7.73 -14.10 -0.59
C THR A 148 7.66 -13.37 0.75
N ILE A 149 7.17 -12.14 0.78
CA ILE A 149 7.01 -11.36 2.01
C ILE A 149 5.73 -11.79 2.74
N TYR A 150 4.66 -12.07 2.00
CA TYR A 150 3.40 -12.53 2.60
C TYR A 150 3.58 -13.84 3.38
N LEU A 151 4.39 -14.77 2.89
CA LEU A 151 4.70 -16.03 3.58
C LEU A 151 5.47 -15.84 4.90
N ASP A 152 6.14 -14.71 5.08
CA ASP A 152 6.83 -14.36 6.34
C ASP A 152 5.87 -13.73 7.37
N ILE A 153 4.66 -13.33 6.95
CA ILE A 153 3.65 -12.78 7.87
C ILE A 153 2.99 -13.94 8.63
N PRO A 154 3.13 -14.00 9.97
CA PRO A 154 2.60 -15.09 10.77
C PRO A 154 1.09 -15.29 10.54
N SER A 155 0.66 -16.55 10.49
CA SER A 155 -0.76 -16.87 10.55
C SER A 155 -1.22 -16.86 12.00
N THR A 156 -2.37 -16.26 12.27
CA THR A 156 -3.07 -16.38 13.55
C THR A 156 -4.13 -17.47 13.39
N GLU A 157 -3.85 -18.67 13.88
CA GLU A 157 -4.90 -19.68 14.01
C GLU A 157 -5.85 -19.26 15.15
N PRO A 158 -7.17 -19.41 14.99
CA PRO A 158 -8.14 -19.17 16.06
C PRO A 158 -8.06 -20.21 17.18
#